data_AF-A0AAD6B8B2-F1
#
_entry.id   AF-A0AAD6B8B2-F1
#
_cell.length_a   1.000
_cell.length_b   1.000
_cell.length_c   1.000
_cell.angle_alpha   90.00
_cell.angle_beta   90.00
_cell.angle_gamma   90.00
#
_symmetry.space_group_name_H-M   'P 1'
#
loop_
_entity.id
_entity.type
_entity.pdbx_description
1 polymer ?
#
loop_
_entity_poly.entity_id
_entity_poly.type
_entity_poly.pdbx_seq_one_letter_code
_entity_poly.pdbx_strand_id
1 'polypeptide(L)'
;MDHGAQQHQQHHPMEQQQQSYHQQHPAMMRLYEVQKEVQSLGSAVCTFSGLQHDRDYKRIERELTRLLLEVDKVDTEGKPELQGARKRAAQEVEGLLRYLEENATHPSRIAIEDLSNEARQLVDDRVVAPQRSGGVAEINDELVEALQEIILRLTQVKTEGRVPLRKARYRALTRMCAVQDVVEGRTQQQTLSLPLSGETHEAVNLINQVMVKVSVARSQLVALLMGLSGRDSCAHLSRILTEMQVELDALDVSGNAAIRNYRKQVVEEINGLLKHLDLEGEGEDTRRYDLGQNNSIREIEAVRAHVFHLREGVLRHCMLGDLSFRPKAELQSLLTHLDQVDTAKNPCIREARRRAVVEVQAIITFLDLREALARRQPGTEHPAHRAVWLVLGSLSDLQAQALGFDGKRVEKSYMMLEELLTKQLLALDAVDPQGDETTKMARKQAVKFAQNILNYLDMKTDGWEY
;
A
#
# COMPACT_ATOMS: atom_id res chain seq x y z
N MET A 1 -62.48 42.72 -45.52
CA MET A 1 -62.36 41.74 -46.62
C MET A 1 -61.44 42.36 -47.65
N ASP A 2 -60.44 41.71 -48.21
CA ASP A 2 -59.75 40.47 -47.91
C ASP A 2 -58.47 40.51 -48.78
N HIS A 3 -57.49 39.70 -48.40
CA HIS A 3 -56.10 39.65 -48.82
C HIS A 3 -55.81 39.56 -50.33
N GLY A 4 -54.61 39.99 -50.75
CA GLY A 4 -54.02 39.53 -52.03
C GLY A 4 -52.74 40.22 -52.52
N ALA A 5 -51.60 39.64 -52.15
CA ALA A 5 -50.31 39.60 -52.88
C ALA A 5 -49.34 40.80 -52.88
N GLN A 6 -48.22 40.57 -52.20
CA GLN A 6 -46.94 41.29 -52.26
C GLN A 6 -46.11 40.88 -53.50
N GLN A 7 -45.23 41.75 -54.01
CA GLN A 7 -43.75 41.63 -53.89
C GLN A 7 -42.95 42.43 -54.96
N HIS A 8 -41.76 42.88 -54.52
CA HIS A 8 -40.59 43.42 -55.26
C HIS A 8 -40.69 44.91 -55.68
N GLN A 9 -39.73 45.82 -55.43
CA GLN A 9 -38.35 45.70 -54.97
C GLN A 9 -37.79 47.11 -54.64
N GLN A 10 -36.69 47.15 -53.86
CA GLN A 10 -35.62 48.17 -53.80
C GLN A 10 -35.58 49.26 -52.71
N HIS A 11 -34.60 49.04 -51.83
CA HIS A 11 -33.55 49.94 -51.31
C HIS A 11 -33.88 51.14 -50.40
N HIS A 12 -33.48 51.01 -49.11
CA HIS A 12 -32.37 51.78 -48.49
C HIS A 12 -32.02 51.23 -47.08
N PRO A 13 -30.83 51.56 -46.51
CA PRO A 13 -29.99 50.61 -45.78
C PRO A 13 -30.21 50.61 -44.26
N MET A 14 -30.27 49.42 -43.66
CA MET A 14 -30.13 49.24 -42.22
C MET A 14 -28.65 49.19 -41.84
N GLU A 15 -28.29 50.14 -40.98
CA GLU A 15 -27.42 50.01 -39.82
C GLU A 15 -26.34 48.93 -39.86
N GLN A 16 -25.11 49.43 -39.90
CA GLN A 16 -23.90 48.75 -39.47
C GLN A 16 -24.07 48.23 -38.03
N GLN A 17 -24.63 47.03 -37.87
CA GLN A 17 -24.26 46.18 -36.75
C GLN A 17 -22.84 45.68 -37.01
N GLN A 18 -21.89 46.42 -36.46
CA GLN A 18 -20.55 45.97 -36.16
C GLN A 18 -20.63 44.63 -35.42
N GLN A 19 -20.55 43.54 -36.17
CA GLN A 19 -20.14 42.24 -35.65
C GLN A 19 -18.67 42.37 -35.24
N SER A 20 -18.47 42.76 -33.98
CA SER A 20 -17.18 42.76 -33.29
C SER A 20 -16.70 41.31 -33.12
N TYR A 21 -16.10 40.77 -34.18
CA TYR A 21 -15.17 39.66 -34.07
C TYR A 21 -14.01 40.14 -33.20
N HIS A 22 -14.01 39.75 -31.93
CA HIS A 22 -12.91 40.00 -31.02
C HIS A 22 -11.65 39.32 -31.60
N GLN A 23 -10.77 40.10 -32.23
CA GLN A 23 -9.40 39.66 -32.49
C GLN A 23 -8.75 39.37 -31.14
N GLN A 24 -8.57 38.09 -30.81
CA GLN A 24 -7.89 37.69 -29.58
C GLN A 24 -6.46 38.24 -29.61
N HIS A 25 -6.12 39.04 -28.60
CA HIS A 25 -4.83 39.72 -28.49
C HIS A 25 -3.66 38.70 -28.56
N PRO A 26 -2.58 38.96 -29.32
CA PRO A 26 -1.46 38.00 -29.46
C PRO A 26 -0.86 37.55 -28.12
N ALA A 27 -0.66 38.48 -27.19
CA ALA A 27 -0.23 38.16 -25.82
C ALA A 27 -1.19 37.22 -25.08
N MET A 28 -2.50 37.37 -25.29
CA MET A 28 -3.51 36.53 -24.66
C MET A 28 -3.53 35.14 -25.28
N MET A 29 -3.38 35.04 -26.61
CA MET A 29 -3.18 33.76 -27.29
C MET A 29 -1.96 33.01 -26.74
N ARG A 30 -0.83 33.71 -26.59
CA ARG A 30 0.39 33.10 -26.04
C ARG A 30 0.20 32.61 -24.61
N LEU A 31 -0.48 33.38 -23.76
CA LEU A 31 -0.79 32.96 -22.39
C LEU A 31 -1.73 31.74 -22.37
N TYR A 32 -2.67 31.61 -23.30
CA TYR A 32 -3.50 30.41 -23.41
C TYR A 32 -2.72 29.17 -23.87
N GLU A 33 -1.76 29.33 -24.79
CA GLU A 33 -0.86 28.25 -25.19
C GLU A 33 -0.03 27.75 -24.00
N VAL A 34 0.60 28.68 -23.28
CA VAL A 34 1.35 28.36 -22.06
C VAL A 34 0.45 27.68 -21.04
N GLN A 35 -0.76 28.20 -20.80
CA GLN A 35 -1.72 27.60 -19.87
C GLN A 35 -2.04 26.13 -20.23
N LYS A 36 -2.16 25.81 -21.52
CA LYS A 36 -2.39 24.44 -21.98
C LYS A 36 -1.19 23.52 -21.70
N GLU A 37 0.03 24.02 -21.89
CA GLU A 37 1.25 23.29 -21.54
C GLU A 37 1.38 23.10 -20.02
N VAL A 38 1.06 24.13 -19.24
CA VAL A 38 1.01 24.07 -17.76
C VAL A 38 0.04 22.99 -17.29
N GLN A 39 -1.16 22.89 -17.87
CA GLN A 39 -2.12 21.84 -17.53
C GLN A 39 -1.58 20.43 -17.86
N SER A 40 -0.91 20.28 -19.00
CA SER A 40 -0.28 19.00 -19.38
C SER A 40 0.82 18.60 -18.38
N LEU A 41 1.68 19.56 -18.00
CA LEU A 41 2.74 19.32 -17.01
C LEU A 41 2.20 19.13 -15.61
N GLY A 42 1.11 19.78 -15.25
CA GLY A 42 0.44 19.62 -13.96
C GLY A 42 0.08 18.15 -13.70
N SER A 43 -0.39 17.43 -14.73
CA SER A 43 -0.62 15.97 -14.61
C SER A 43 0.67 15.19 -14.32
N ALA A 44 1.78 15.53 -14.99
CA ALA A 44 3.07 14.89 -14.77
C ALA A 44 3.62 15.18 -13.36
N VAL A 45 3.48 16.41 -12.87
CA VAL A 45 3.88 16.81 -11.50
C VAL A 45 3.04 16.07 -10.46
N CYS A 46 1.70 16.03 -10.63
CA CYS A 46 0.78 15.36 -9.71
C CYS A 46 0.99 13.84 -9.63
N THR A 47 1.63 13.24 -10.62
CA THR A 47 1.90 11.80 -10.69
C THR A 47 3.38 11.45 -10.53
N PHE A 48 4.25 12.46 -10.35
CA PHE A 48 5.67 12.28 -10.08
C PHE A 48 5.83 11.63 -8.70
N SER A 49 6.74 10.67 -8.58
CA SER A 49 6.97 9.88 -7.36
C SER A 49 8.45 9.56 -7.16
N GLY A 50 9.33 10.39 -7.72
CA GLY A 50 10.78 10.24 -7.66
C GLY A 50 11.44 11.17 -6.64
N LEU A 51 12.75 11.31 -6.72
CA LEU A 51 13.59 12.23 -5.95
C LEU A 51 14.17 13.35 -6.83
N GLN A 52 14.73 14.39 -6.21
CA GLN A 52 15.28 15.54 -6.94
C GLN A 52 16.43 15.18 -7.91
N HIS A 53 17.17 14.11 -7.62
CA HIS A 53 18.27 13.68 -8.47
C HIS A 53 17.81 12.87 -9.69
N ASP A 54 16.53 12.46 -9.74
CA ASP A 54 15.98 11.66 -10.83
C ASP A 54 15.93 12.44 -12.15
N ARG A 55 16.14 11.72 -13.25
CA ARG A 55 16.09 12.30 -14.59
C ARG A 55 14.73 12.93 -14.90
N ASP A 56 13.66 12.30 -14.44
CA ASP A 56 12.30 12.78 -14.63
C ASP A 56 12.03 14.08 -13.86
N TYR A 57 12.51 14.19 -12.61
CA TYR A 57 12.44 15.43 -11.84
C TYR A 57 13.09 16.57 -12.63
N LYS A 58 14.35 16.37 -13.03
CA LYS A 58 15.13 17.35 -13.79
C LYS A 58 14.52 17.69 -15.14
N ARG A 59 13.77 16.77 -15.77
CA ARG A 59 13.02 17.06 -16.99
C ARG A 59 11.84 17.98 -16.69
N ILE A 60 10.99 17.59 -15.74
CA ILE A 60 9.76 18.35 -15.39
C ILE A 60 10.14 19.74 -14.88
N GLU A 61 11.13 19.84 -13.99
CA GLU A 61 11.65 21.11 -13.48
C GLU A 61 12.10 22.04 -14.61
N ARG A 62 12.94 21.54 -15.54
CA ARG A 62 13.41 22.32 -16.69
C ARG A 62 12.26 22.81 -17.58
N GLU A 63 11.26 21.96 -17.82
CA GLU A 63 10.09 22.31 -18.64
C GLU A 63 9.23 23.39 -17.96
N LEU A 64 9.00 23.27 -16.64
CA LEU A 64 8.30 24.30 -15.87
C LEU A 64 9.07 25.62 -15.81
N THR A 65 10.40 25.58 -15.57
CA THR A 65 11.24 26.79 -15.61
C THR A 65 11.22 27.44 -16.98
N ARG A 66 11.21 26.66 -18.08
CA ARG A 66 11.06 27.19 -19.44
C ARG A 66 9.73 27.93 -19.58
N LEU A 67 8.62 27.34 -19.14
CA LEU A 67 7.30 27.99 -19.19
C LEU A 67 7.25 29.27 -18.36
N LEU A 68 7.86 29.30 -17.17
CA LEU A 68 7.93 30.52 -16.36
C LEU A 68 8.62 31.65 -17.11
N LEU A 69 9.77 31.37 -17.74
CA LEU A 69 10.49 32.34 -18.58
C LEU A 69 9.68 32.79 -19.80
N GLU A 70 8.83 31.92 -20.36
CA GLU A 70 7.94 32.29 -21.46
C GLU A 70 6.80 33.19 -21.00
N VAL A 71 6.22 32.96 -19.82
CA VAL A 71 5.22 33.84 -19.20
C VAL A 71 5.83 35.23 -18.98
N ASP A 72 7.04 35.31 -18.43
CA ASP A 72 7.71 36.59 -18.15
C ASP A 72 8.01 37.41 -19.40
N LYS A 73 8.25 36.75 -20.54
CA LYS A 73 8.48 37.40 -21.84
C LYS A 73 7.21 37.95 -22.49
N VAL A 74 6.02 37.61 -21.98
CA VAL A 74 4.77 38.15 -22.54
C VAL A 74 4.67 39.63 -22.23
N ASP A 75 4.73 40.46 -23.27
CA ASP A 75 4.43 41.88 -23.19
C ASP A 75 2.92 42.08 -23.01
N THR A 76 2.58 42.79 -21.93
CA THR A 76 1.19 43.08 -21.55
C THR A 76 0.75 44.46 -22.00
N GLU A 77 1.64 45.30 -22.54
CA GLU A 77 1.35 46.68 -22.98
C GLU A 77 0.70 47.55 -21.89
N GLY A 78 0.94 47.24 -20.61
CA GLY A 78 0.26 47.86 -19.47
C GLY A 78 -1.24 47.53 -19.33
N LYS A 79 -1.81 46.65 -20.16
CA LYS A 79 -3.22 46.27 -20.10
C LYS A 79 -3.48 45.42 -18.85
N PRO A 80 -4.42 45.81 -17.97
CA PRO A 80 -4.64 45.14 -16.69
C PRO A 80 -5.12 43.70 -16.84
N GLU A 81 -5.90 43.40 -17.88
CA GLU A 81 -6.38 42.05 -18.18
C GLU A 81 -5.24 41.09 -18.51
N LEU A 82 -4.30 41.53 -19.36
CA LEU A 82 -3.11 40.76 -19.75
C LEU A 82 -2.14 40.59 -18.58
N GLN A 83 -1.95 41.64 -17.77
CA GLN A 83 -1.14 41.57 -16.55
C GLN A 83 -1.73 40.57 -15.55
N GLY A 84 -3.05 40.60 -15.37
CA GLY A 84 -3.76 39.64 -14.52
C GLY A 84 -3.60 38.20 -15.03
N ALA A 85 -3.74 37.98 -16.34
CA ALA A 85 -3.56 36.66 -16.94
C ALA A 85 -2.11 36.15 -16.83
N ARG A 86 -1.12 37.00 -17.14
CA ARG A 86 0.30 36.69 -16.99
C ARG A 86 0.64 36.33 -15.54
N LYS A 87 0.17 37.12 -14.58
CA LYS A 87 0.38 36.87 -13.15
C LYS A 87 -0.22 35.52 -12.71
N ARG A 88 -1.43 35.18 -13.16
CA ARG A 88 -2.05 33.88 -12.86
C ARG A 88 -1.24 32.72 -13.45
N ALA A 89 -0.83 32.82 -14.71
CA ALA A 89 -0.02 31.79 -15.36
C ALA A 89 1.32 31.58 -14.63
N ALA A 90 2.01 32.66 -14.26
CA ALA A 90 3.26 32.58 -13.49
C ALA A 90 3.06 31.91 -12.13
N GLN A 91 2.02 32.32 -11.39
CA GLN A 91 1.68 31.75 -10.09
C GLN A 91 1.36 30.25 -10.16
N GLU A 92 0.72 29.80 -11.25
CA GLU A 92 0.42 28.38 -11.46
C GLU A 92 1.69 27.56 -11.72
N VAL A 93 2.58 28.06 -12.59
CA VAL A 93 3.88 27.41 -12.86
C VAL A 93 4.74 27.34 -11.59
N GLU A 94 4.83 28.44 -10.84
CA GLU A 94 5.55 28.49 -9.55
C GLU A 94 4.93 27.54 -8.52
N GLY A 95 3.61 27.44 -8.50
CA GLY A 95 2.87 26.49 -7.65
C GLY A 95 3.23 25.04 -7.97
N LEU A 96 3.32 24.69 -9.26
CA LEU A 96 3.73 23.35 -9.71
C LEU A 96 5.20 23.05 -9.37
N LEU A 97 6.11 24.01 -9.55
CA LEU A 97 7.52 23.86 -9.16
C LEU A 97 7.66 23.61 -7.66
N ARG A 98 6.98 24.40 -6.83
CA ARG A 98 6.97 24.23 -5.37
C ARG A 98 6.40 22.87 -4.98
N TYR A 99 5.28 22.47 -5.58
CA TYR A 99 4.67 21.17 -5.30
C TYR A 99 5.57 20.00 -5.73
N LEU A 100 6.26 20.09 -6.87
CA LEU A 100 7.24 19.10 -7.31
C LEU A 100 8.38 18.95 -6.30
N GLU A 101 8.95 20.07 -5.84
CA GLU A 101 10.02 20.11 -4.85
C GLU A 101 9.55 19.54 -3.51
N GLU A 102 8.45 20.04 -2.96
CA GLU A 102 7.87 19.58 -1.69
C GLU A 102 7.61 18.07 -1.67
N ASN A 103 7.17 17.51 -2.80
CA ASN A 103 6.95 16.07 -2.92
C ASN A 103 8.28 15.29 -2.97
N ALA A 104 9.27 15.79 -3.72
CA ALA A 104 10.56 15.14 -3.87
C ALA A 104 11.42 15.17 -2.59
N THR A 105 11.21 16.17 -1.74
CA THR A 105 11.92 16.34 -0.45
C THR A 105 11.06 15.94 0.76
N HIS A 106 9.87 15.38 0.54
CA HIS A 106 8.96 15.06 1.63
C HIS A 106 9.57 14.02 2.59
N PRO A 107 9.44 14.16 3.93
CA PRO A 107 9.96 13.17 4.88
C PRO A 107 9.50 11.74 4.61
N SER A 108 8.21 11.56 4.30
CA SER A 108 7.69 10.24 3.88
C SER A 108 8.27 9.73 2.56
N ARG A 109 8.57 10.62 1.60
CA ARG A 109 9.20 10.21 0.34
C ARG A 109 10.62 9.69 0.60
N ILE A 110 11.35 10.39 1.45
CA ILE A 110 12.70 10.00 1.90
C ILE A 110 12.62 8.66 2.65
N ALA A 111 11.69 8.51 3.60
CA ALA A 111 11.52 7.25 4.34
C ALA A 111 11.19 6.04 3.44
N ILE A 112 10.36 6.22 2.40
CA ILE A 112 10.08 5.19 1.39
C ILE A 112 11.37 4.79 0.66
N GLU A 113 12.19 5.77 0.27
CA GLU A 113 13.45 5.48 -0.41
C GLU A 113 14.46 4.81 0.52
N ASP A 114 14.59 5.28 1.76
CA ASP A 114 15.51 4.71 2.76
C ASP A 114 15.19 3.24 3.03
N LEU A 115 13.91 2.89 3.21
CA LEU A 115 13.46 1.50 3.34
C LEU A 115 13.72 0.69 2.08
N SER A 116 13.52 1.29 0.90
CA SER A 116 13.82 0.63 -0.38
C SER A 116 15.32 0.36 -0.54
N ASN A 117 16.17 1.28 -0.07
CA ASN A 117 17.63 1.15 -0.05
C ASN A 117 18.09 0.11 0.97
N GLU A 118 17.49 0.09 2.17
CA GLU A 118 17.73 -0.91 3.22
C GLU A 118 17.46 -2.32 2.67
N ALA A 119 16.32 -2.53 2.01
CA ALA A 119 15.99 -3.79 1.35
C ALA A 119 16.95 -4.12 0.21
N ARG A 120 17.34 -3.12 -0.60
CA ARG A 120 18.27 -3.30 -1.71
C ARG A 120 19.63 -3.78 -1.21
N GLN A 121 20.15 -3.17 -0.14
CA GLN A 121 21.42 -3.56 0.47
C GLN A 121 21.35 -4.96 1.06
N LEU A 122 20.30 -5.27 1.82
CA LEU A 122 20.08 -6.59 2.41
C LEU A 122 20.11 -7.70 1.34
N VAL A 123 19.41 -7.46 0.22
CA VAL A 123 19.32 -8.40 -0.90
C VAL A 123 20.63 -8.47 -1.69
N ASP A 124 21.33 -7.35 -1.88
CA ASP A 124 22.62 -7.34 -2.56
C ASP A 124 23.63 -8.19 -1.76
N ASP A 125 23.72 -7.98 -0.45
CA ASP A 125 24.66 -8.66 0.43
C ASP A 125 24.40 -10.16 0.54
N ARG A 126 23.12 -10.57 0.61
CA ARG A 126 22.73 -11.97 0.87
C ARG A 126 22.50 -12.79 -0.40
N VAL A 127 22.08 -12.17 -1.50
CA VAL A 127 21.63 -12.89 -2.70
C VAL A 127 22.48 -12.55 -3.91
N VAL A 128 22.63 -11.27 -4.23
CA VAL A 128 23.18 -10.85 -5.53
C VAL A 128 24.71 -10.89 -5.55
N ALA A 129 25.39 -10.30 -4.56
CA ALA A 129 26.84 -10.27 -4.46
C ALA A 129 27.47 -11.66 -4.27
N PRO A 130 26.93 -12.57 -3.43
CA PRO A 130 27.39 -13.96 -3.36
C PRO A 130 27.27 -14.66 -4.72
N GLN A 131 26.15 -14.50 -5.42
CA GLN A 131 25.97 -15.11 -6.73
C GLN A 131 26.95 -14.57 -7.79
N ARG A 132 27.22 -13.26 -7.79
CA ARG A 132 28.17 -12.61 -8.71
C ARG A 132 29.62 -13.04 -8.49
N SER A 133 29.98 -13.37 -7.25
CA SER A 133 31.31 -13.88 -6.90
C SER A 133 31.45 -15.40 -7.14
N GLY A 134 30.43 -16.06 -7.69
CA GLY A 134 30.41 -17.51 -7.92
C GLY A 134 30.11 -18.32 -6.66
N GLY A 135 29.73 -17.67 -5.56
CA GLY A 135 29.21 -18.30 -4.35
C GLY A 135 27.73 -18.67 -4.45
N VAL A 136 27.19 -19.20 -3.35
CA VAL A 136 25.78 -19.59 -3.23
C VAL A 136 25.01 -18.45 -2.56
N ALA A 137 23.85 -18.09 -3.10
CA ALA A 137 22.95 -17.13 -2.46
C ALA A 137 22.47 -17.65 -1.09
N GLU A 138 22.54 -16.80 -0.06
CA GLU A 138 22.13 -17.08 1.31
C GLU A 138 20.62 -16.85 1.47
N ILE A 139 19.81 -17.67 0.80
CA ILE A 139 18.35 -17.62 0.93
C ILE A 139 17.91 -18.53 2.10
N ASN A 140 17.60 -17.91 3.23
CA ASN A 140 17.17 -18.59 4.46
C ASN A 140 15.94 -17.88 5.09
N ASP A 141 15.40 -18.48 6.16
CA ASP A 141 14.24 -17.92 6.87
C ASP A 141 14.54 -16.54 7.50
N GLU A 142 15.79 -16.30 7.94
CA GLU A 142 16.22 -15.01 8.50
C GLU A 142 16.13 -13.86 7.48
N LEU A 143 16.53 -14.10 6.23
CA LEU A 143 16.40 -13.11 5.15
C LEU A 143 14.93 -12.79 4.87
N VAL A 144 14.07 -13.82 4.86
CA VAL A 144 12.62 -13.64 4.66
C VAL A 144 12.01 -12.81 5.78
N GLU A 145 12.34 -13.12 7.04
CA GLU A 145 11.86 -12.36 8.20
C GLU A 145 12.33 -10.90 8.16
N ALA A 146 13.61 -10.66 7.83
CA ALA A 146 14.14 -9.31 7.68
C ALA A 146 13.44 -8.52 6.56
N LEU A 147 13.19 -9.14 5.40
CA LEU A 147 12.42 -8.51 4.32
C LEU A 147 10.98 -8.20 4.75
N GLN A 148 10.34 -9.13 5.46
CA GLN A 148 8.98 -8.97 5.98
C GLN A 148 8.89 -7.80 6.98
N GLU A 149 9.92 -7.58 7.81
CA GLU A 149 10.00 -6.44 8.72
C GLU A 149 10.08 -5.11 7.96
N ILE A 150 10.94 -5.02 6.94
CA ILE A 150 11.05 -3.80 6.12
C ILE A 150 9.74 -3.52 5.38
N ILE A 151 9.07 -4.55 4.85
CA ILE A 151 7.76 -4.44 4.21
C ILE A 151 6.72 -3.87 5.20
N LEU A 152 6.71 -4.36 6.44
CA LEU A 152 5.81 -3.86 7.48
C LEU A 152 6.10 -2.39 7.85
N ARG A 153 7.38 -2.01 7.96
CA ARG A 153 7.75 -0.60 8.16
C ARG A 153 7.32 0.27 6.98
N LEU A 154 7.42 -0.24 5.75
CA LEU A 154 7.04 0.48 4.54
C LEU A 154 5.52 0.70 4.44
N THR A 155 4.69 -0.25 4.88
CA THR A 155 3.23 -0.03 4.93
C THR A 155 2.85 1.05 5.94
N GLN A 156 3.64 1.25 7.00
CA GLN A 156 3.40 2.28 8.02
C GLN A 156 3.83 3.69 7.61
N VAL A 157 4.53 3.87 6.47
CA VAL A 157 4.92 5.21 6.03
C VAL A 157 3.70 6.01 5.61
N LYS A 158 3.47 7.16 6.25
CA LYS A 158 2.31 8.03 6.03
C LYS A 158 2.39 8.77 4.70
N THR A 159 1.27 8.88 4.01
CA THR A 159 1.20 9.50 2.68
C THR A 159 0.43 10.82 2.65
N GLU A 160 -0.23 11.22 3.74
CA GLU A 160 -0.96 12.50 3.88
C GLU A 160 -1.95 12.79 2.74
N GLY A 161 -2.57 11.75 2.17
CA GLY A 161 -3.42 11.84 0.98
C GLY A 161 -2.75 12.29 -0.31
N ARG A 162 -1.44 12.52 -0.30
CA ARG A 162 -0.70 12.92 -1.50
C ARG A 162 -0.57 11.72 -2.44
N VAL A 163 -1.16 11.83 -3.62
CA VAL A 163 -1.06 10.85 -4.72
C VAL A 163 0.40 10.45 -5.02
N PRO A 164 1.37 11.39 -5.14
CA PRO A 164 2.80 11.09 -5.28
C PRO A 164 3.36 10.09 -4.27
N LEU A 165 3.02 10.27 -2.99
CA LEU A 165 3.52 9.45 -1.89
C LEU A 165 2.88 8.06 -1.88
N ARG A 166 1.58 7.99 -2.18
CA ARG A 166 0.85 6.71 -2.30
C ARG A 166 1.43 5.86 -3.44
N LYS A 167 1.65 6.49 -4.60
CA LYS A 167 2.30 5.85 -5.75
C LYS A 167 3.72 5.38 -5.44
N ALA A 168 4.52 6.20 -4.77
CA ALA A 168 5.87 5.84 -4.34
C ALA A 168 5.88 4.60 -3.41
N ARG A 169 5.09 4.63 -2.35
CA ARG A 169 4.99 3.53 -1.36
C ARG A 169 4.51 2.24 -2.01
N TYR A 170 3.48 2.34 -2.85
CA TYR A 170 2.95 1.20 -3.59
C TYR A 170 4.02 0.55 -4.48
N ARG A 171 4.71 1.34 -5.31
CA ARG A 171 5.77 0.83 -6.21
C ARG A 171 6.89 0.13 -5.42
N ALA A 172 7.27 0.67 -4.28
CA ALA A 172 8.25 0.04 -3.40
C ALA A 172 7.72 -1.28 -2.83
N LEU A 173 6.49 -1.30 -2.28
CA LEU A 173 5.85 -2.51 -1.73
C LEU A 173 5.70 -3.61 -2.78
N THR A 174 5.25 -3.29 -4.00
CA THR A 174 5.10 -4.27 -5.08
C THR A 174 6.42 -4.97 -5.40
N ARG A 175 7.51 -4.20 -5.54
CA ARG A 175 8.83 -4.78 -5.81
C ARG A 175 9.33 -5.62 -4.65
N MET A 176 9.21 -5.11 -3.42
CA MET A 176 9.67 -5.81 -2.22
C MET A 176 8.92 -7.12 -1.98
N CYS A 177 7.59 -7.14 -2.14
CA CYS A 177 6.81 -8.37 -2.01
C CYS A 177 7.10 -9.35 -3.14
N ALA A 178 7.37 -8.89 -4.36
CA ALA A 178 7.82 -9.78 -5.43
C ALA A 178 9.17 -10.43 -5.09
N VAL A 179 10.11 -9.68 -4.51
CA VAL A 179 11.39 -10.23 -4.05
C VAL A 179 11.16 -11.23 -2.91
N GLN A 180 10.35 -10.89 -1.91
CA GLN A 180 10.01 -11.78 -0.81
C GLN A 180 9.42 -13.10 -1.33
N ASP A 181 8.43 -13.06 -2.22
CA ASP A 181 7.82 -14.25 -2.81
C ASP A 181 8.86 -15.14 -3.54
N VAL A 182 9.79 -14.52 -4.27
CA VAL A 182 10.85 -15.21 -5.04
C VAL A 182 11.86 -15.90 -4.10
N VAL A 183 12.14 -15.29 -2.94
CA VAL A 183 13.06 -15.78 -1.92
C VAL A 183 12.39 -16.85 -1.04
N GLU A 184 11.13 -16.65 -0.63
CA GLU A 184 10.35 -17.60 0.17
C GLU A 184 10.21 -18.97 -0.51
N GLY A 185 10.05 -18.99 -1.84
CA GLY A 185 9.99 -20.24 -2.61
C GLY A 185 11.24 -21.12 -2.55
N ARG A 186 12.31 -20.68 -1.85
CA ARG A 186 13.57 -21.41 -1.64
C ARG A 186 13.84 -21.79 -0.18
N THR A 187 12.99 -21.41 0.77
CA THR A 187 13.21 -21.77 2.17
C THR A 187 13.06 -23.28 2.38
N GLN A 188 13.76 -23.82 3.39
CA GLN A 188 13.78 -25.27 3.68
C GLN A 188 12.38 -25.84 4.00
N GLN A 189 11.47 -24.99 4.47
CA GLN A 189 10.09 -25.38 4.75
C GLN A 189 9.24 -25.58 3.48
N GLN A 190 9.63 -24.95 2.36
CA GLN A 190 8.93 -25.05 1.06
C GLN A 190 9.70 -25.90 0.02
N THR A 191 11.02 -26.04 0.19
CA THR A 191 11.87 -26.78 -0.75
C THR A 191 12.02 -28.23 -0.27
N LEU A 192 11.22 -29.15 -0.81
CA LEU A 192 11.45 -30.59 -0.66
C LEU A 192 12.89 -30.94 -1.08
N SER A 193 13.46 -32.00 -0.49
CA SER A 193 14.86 -32.45 -0.63
C SER A 193 15.34 -32.57 -2.08
N LEU A 194 15.72 -31.44 -2.67
CA LEU A 194 16.39 -31.29 -3.95
C LEU A 194 17.85 -30.91 -3.68
N PRO A 195 18.83 -31.35 -4.50
CA PRO A 195 18.70 -32.21 -5.68
C PRO A 195 18.64 -33.72 -5.34
N LEU A 196 18.13 -34.52 -6.29
CA LEU A 196 18.23 -35.99 -6.23
C LEU A 196 19.67 -36.45 -6.53
N SER A 197 20.08 -37.59 -5.97
CA SER A 197 21.39 -38.20 -6.28
C SER A 197 21.54 -38.49 -7.78
N GLY A 198 22.62 -37.98 -8.38
CA GLY A 198 22.95 -38.12 -9.81
C GLY A 198 23.32 -39.55 -10.25
N GLU A 199 23.42 -40.48 -9.29
CA GLU A 199 23.73 -41.89 -9.55
C GLU A 199 22.53 -42.69 -10.11
N THR A 200 21.38 -42.04 -10.31
CA THR A 200 20.10 -42.71 -10.60
C THR A 200 19.70 -42.75 -12.09
N HIS A 201 19.98 -41.72 -12.90
CA HIS A 201 19.59 -41.63 -14.33
C HIS A 201 20.19 -40.39 -15.04
N GLU A 202 20.44 -40.45 -16.36
CA GLU A 202 20.92 -39.30 -17.16
C GLU A 202 19.98 -38.08 -17.06
N ALA A 203 18.67 -38.31 -17.12
CA ALA A 203 17.67 -37.24 -16.95
C ALA A 203 17.79 -36.52 -15.59
N VAL A 204 18.21 -37.19 -14.51
CA VAL A 204 18.39 -36.54 -13.20
C VAL A 204 19.57 -35.58 -13.24
N ASN A 205 20.66 -35.95 -13.92
CA ASN A 205 21.80 -35.06 -14.10
C ASN A 205 21.43 -33.80 -14.91
N LEU A 206 20.63 -33.95 -15.97
CA LEU A 206 20.14 -32.82 -16.75
C LEU A 206 19.19 -31.92 -15.94
N ILE A 207 18.25 -32.50 -15.19
CA ILE A 207 17.36 -31.74 -14.31
C ILE A 207 18.17 -30.98 -13.23
N ASN A 208 19.18 -31.62 -12.64
CA ASN A 208 20.09 -30.98 -11.68
C ASN A 208 20.84 -29.79 -12.31
N GLN A 209 21.33 -29.94 -13.54
CA GLN A 209 21.99 -28.83 -14.26
C GLN A 209 21.04 -27.66 -14.52
N VAL A 210 19.81 -27.95 -14.96
CA VAL A 210 18.78 -26.90 -15.14
C VAL A 210 18.46 -26.23 -13.81
N MET A 211 18.35 -26.98 -12.72
CA MET A 211 18.11 -26.41 -11.38
C MET A 211 19.19 -25.42 -10.93
N VAL A 212 20.46 -25.70 -11.24
CA VAL A 212 21.56 -24.75 -10.98
C VAL A 212 21.35 -23.48 -11.79
N LYS A 213 21.03 -23.58 -13.09
CA LYS A 213 20.72 -22.42 -13.94
C LYS A 213 19.50 -21.63 -13.42
N VAL A 214 18.43 -22.31 -12.96
CA VAL A 214 17.26 -21.69 -12.32
C VAL A 214 17.65 -20.95 -11.04
N SER A 215 18.61 -21.46 -10.28
CA SER A 215 19.15 -20.75 -9.11
C SER A 215 19.81 -19.42 -9.49
N VAL A 216 20.62 -19.43 -10.54
CA VAL A 216 21.27 -18.21 -11.07
C VAL A 216 20.20 -17.23 -11.57
N ALA A 217 19.24 -17.72 -12.35
CA ALA A 217 18.13 -16.92 -12.89
C ALA A 217 17.29 -16.27 -11.79
N ARG A 218 17.09 -16.94 -10.65
CA ARG A 218 16.41 -16.37 -9.48
C ARG A 218 17.16 -15.17 -8.91
N SER A 219 18.47 -15.29 -8.69
CA SER A 219 19.27 -14.17 -8.18
C SER A 219 19.31 -13.01 -9.19
N GLN A 220 19.30 -13.30 -10.50
CA GLN A 220 19.17 -12.29 -11.55
C GLN A 220 17.80 -11.59 -11.52
N LEU A 221 16.71 -12.33 -11.30
CA LEU A 221 15.37 -11.76 -11.14
C LEU A 221 15.32 -10.84 -9.92
N VAL A 222 15.85 -11.30 -8.79
CA VAL A 222 15.93 -10.49 -7.56
C VAL A 222 16.73 -9.20 -7.80
N ALA A 223 17.86 -9.29 -8.51
CA ALA A 223 18.63 -8.12 -8.90
C ALA A 223 17.84 -7.16 -9.81
N LEU A 224 17.05 -7.68 -10.77
CA LEU A 224 16.19 -6.86 -11.64
C LEU A 224 15.14 -6.12 -10.83
N LEU A 225 14.41 -6.85 -9.97
CA LEU A 225 13.36 -6.29 -9.14
C LEU A 225 13.86 -5.20 -8.19
N MET A 226 15.11 -5.28 -7.74
CA MET A 226 15.73 -4.29 -6.84
C MET A 226 16.52 -3.19 -7.56
N GLY A 227 16.57 -3.19 -8.90
CA GLY A 227 17.33 -2.21 -9.68
C GLY A 227 18.86 -2.35 -9.51
N LEU A 228 19.31 -3.55 -9.15
CA LEU A 228 20.73 -3.89 -9.00
C LEU A 228 21.33 -4.46 -10.29
N SER A 229 20.50 -4.79 -11.27
CA SER A 229 20.92 -5.38 -12.53
C SER A 229 21.70 -4.41 -13.40
N GLY A 230 22.75 -4.92 -14.05
CA GLY A 230 23.57 -4.14 -14.98
C GLY A 230 22.90 -4.02 -16.35
N ARG A 231 23.18 -4.97 -17.24
CA ARG A 231 22.64 -5.02 -18.61
C ARG A 231 21.51 -6.04 -18.80
N ASP A 232 21.21 -6.82 -17.77
CA ASP A 232 20.15 -7.83 -17.82
C ASP A 232 18.80 -7.12 -17.93
N SER A 233 17.88 -7.71 -18.69
CA SER A 233 16.52 -7.20 -18.88
C SER A 233 15.51 -8.30 -18.61
N CYS A 234 14.27 -7.92 -18.28
CA CYS A 234 13.20 -8.90 -18.09
C CYS A 234 12.97 -9.78 -19.33
N ALA A 235 13.10 -9.19 -20.54
CA ALA A 235 12.97 -9.93 -21.79
C ALA A 235 14.08 -10.99 -21.96
N HIS A 236 15.32 -10.65 -21.58
CA HIS A 236 16.44 -11.59 -21.63
C HIS A 236 16.22 -12.75 -20.65
N LEU A 237 15.86 -12.44 -19.41
CA LEU A 237 15.65 -13.46 -18.38
C LEU A 237 14.44 -14.35 -18.67
N SER A 238 13.36 -13.77 -19.22
CA SER A 238 12.19 -14.51 -19.68
C SER A 238 12.55 -15.51 -20.77
N ARG A 239 13.40 -15.11 -21.73
CA ARG A 239 13.91 -16.00 -22.78
C ARG A 239 14.72 -17.17 -22.20
N ILE A 240 15.64 -16.89 -21.27
CA ILE A 240 16.44 -17.93 -20.61
C ILE A 240 15.57 -18.93 -19.85
N LEU A 241 14.60 -18.44 -19.07
CA LEU A 241 13.67 -19.28 -18.32
C LEU A 241 12.83 -20.16 -19.26
N THR A 242 12.33 -19.59 -20.35
CA THR A 242 11.55 -20.33 -21.36
C THR A 242 12.41 -21.38 -22.07
N GLU A 243 13.66 -21.07 -22.42
CA GLU A 243 14.62 -22.02 -23.00
C GLU A 243 14.85 -23.22 -22.06
N MET A 244 14.99 -22.98 -20.75
CA MET A 244 15.10 -24.06 -19.75
C MET A 244 13.85 -24.92 -19.63
N GLN A 245 12.64 -24.36 -19.81
CA GLN A 245 11.41 -25.17 -19.84
C GLN A 245 11.42 -26.12 -21.04
N VAL A 246 11.83 -25.64 -22.21
CA VAL A 246 11.96 -26.47 -23.42
C VAL A 246 13.01 -27.58 -23.22
N GLU A 247 14.15 -27.27 -22.59
CA GLU A 247 15.16 -28.28 -22.22
C GLU A 247 14.56 -29.39 -21.34
N LEU A 248 13.73 -29.03 -20.34
CA LEU A 248 13.10 -29.99 -19.45
C LEU A 248 12.01 -30.82 -20.14
N ASP A 249 11.18 -30.20 -20.99
CA ASP A 249 10.09 -30.86 -21.71
C ASP A 249 10.60 -31.90 -22.71
N ALA A 250 11.80 -31.72 -23.25
CA ALA A 250 12.46 -32.68 -24.14
C ALA A 250 12.97 -33.95 -23.43
N LEU A 251 13.02 -33.98 -22.10
CA LEU A 251 13.51 -35.12 -21.33
C LEU A 251 12.49 -36.27 -21.31
N ASP A 252 12.94 -37.48 -21.67
CA ASP A 252 12.16 -38.69 -21.43
C ASP A 252 12.25 -39.10 -19.94
N VAL A 253 11.14 -38.89 -19.24
CA VAL A 253 10.95 -39.22 -17.82
C VAL A 253 9.79 -40.20 -17.61
N SER A 254 9.30 -40.82 -18.69
CA SER A 254 8.09 -41.65 -18.68
C SER A 254 8.22 -42.89 -17.78
N GLY A 255 9.42 -43.47 -17.72
CA GLY A 255 9.72 -44.70 -16.98
C GLY A 255 9.89 -44.56 -15.46
N ASN A 256 9.92 -43.34 -14.89
CA ASN A 256 10.14 -43.15 -13.45
C ASN A 256 9.32 -41.99 -12.88
N ALA A 257 8.38 -42.31 -11.98
CA ALA A 257 7.51 -41.33 -11.36
C ALA A 257 8.25 -40.28 -10.52
N ALA A 258 9.34 -40.65 -9.85
CA ALA A 258 10.13 -39.72 -9.05
C ALA A 258 10.83 -38.68 -9.93
N ILE A 259 11.41 -39.11 -11.06
CA ILE A 259 12.08 -38.20 -12.02
C ILE A 259 11.06 -37.26 -12.68
N ARG A 260 9.89 -37.78 -13.05
CA ARG A 260 8.80 -36.96 -13.61
C ARG A 260 8.31 -35.90 -12.63
N ASN A 261 8.12 -36.27 -11.36
CA ASN A 261 7.72 -35.32 -10.32
C ASN A 261 8.82 -34.29 -10.06
N TYR A 262 10.08 -34.71 -10.07
CA TYR A 262 11.21 -33.79 -9.93
C TYR A 262 11.23 -32.75 -11.06
N ARG A 263 11.18 -33.19 -12.33
CA ARG A 263 11.08 -32.29 -13.49
C ARG A 263 9.91 -31.32 -13.35
N LYS A 264 8.72 -31.84 -12.97
CA LYS A 264 7.52 -31.01 -12.78
C LYS A 264 7.75 -29.90 -11.76
N GLN A 265 8.41 -30.21 -10.64
CA GLN A 265 8.74 -29.24 -9.61
C GLN A 265 9.69 -28.15 -10.13
N VAL A 266 10.70 -28.51 -10.93
CA VAL A 266 11.60 -27.51 -11.56
C VAL A 266 10.83 -26.60 -12.52
N VAL A 267 9.91 -27.17 -13.31
CA VAL A 267 9.05 -26.38 -14.21
C VAL A 267 8.14 -25.44 -13.42
N GLU A 268 7.59 -25.88 -12.28
CA GLU A 268 6.82 -25.03 -11.36
C GLU A 268 7.66 -23.90 -10.78
N GLU A 269 8.92 -24.14 -10.40
CA GLU A 269 9.85 -23.08 -9.99
C GLU A 269 10.07 -22.05 -11.12
N ILE A 270 10.31 -22.50 -12.35
CA ILE A 270 10.51 -21.61 -13.49
C ILE A 270 9.26 -20.75 -13.76
N ASN A 271 8.08 -21.37 -13.75
CA ASN A 271 6.81 -20.66 -13.89
C ASN A 271 6.60 -19.64 -12.77
N GLY A 272 7.03 -19.97 -11.55
CA GLY A 272 7.04 -19.05 -10.42
C GLY A 272 7.88 -17.79 -10.70
N LEU A 273 9.11 -17.96 -11.21
CA LEU A 273 9.99 -16.85 -11.57
C LEU A 273 9.45 -16.02 -12.74
N LEU A 274 8.93 -16.66 -13.80
CA LEU A 274 8.34 -15.99 -14.96
C LEU A 274 7.20 -15.04 -14.57
N LYS A 275 6.42 -15.41 -13.55
CA LYS A 275 5.28 -14.63 -13.05
C LYS A 275 5.65 -13.22 -12.54
N HIS A 276 6.92 -12.99 -12.23
CA HIS A 276 7.41 -11.72 -11.69
C HIS A 276 8.17 -10.88 -12.73
N LEU A 277 8.37 -11.38 -13.96
CA LEU A 277 9.11 -10.65 -15.00
C LEU A 277 8.28 -9.59 -15.73
N ASP A 278 6.95 -9.61 -15.58
CA ASP A 278 6.05 -8.60 -16.16
C ASP A 278 5.93 -7.34 -15.31
N LEU A 279 6.55 -7.29 -14.12
CA LEU A 279 6.41 -6.20 -13.15
C LEU A 279 6.98 -4.85 -13.63
N GLU A 280 7.94 -4.84 -14.57
CA GLU A 280 8.52 -3.59 -15.11
C GLU A 280 7.55 -2.83 -16.04
N GLY A 281 6.69 -3.53 -16.79
CA GLY A 281 5.65 -2.91 -17.62
C GLY A 281 4.48 -2.36 -16.80
N GLU A 282 4.30 -2.84 -15.57
CA GLU A 282 3.20 -2.43 -14.70
C GLU A 282 3.40 -1.05 -14.11
N GLY A 283 4.65 -0.58 -13.99
CA GLY A 283 5.10 0.68 -13.38
C GLY A 283 4.49 1.97 -13.96
N GLU A 284 4.16 1.99 -15.24
CA GLU A 284 3.81 3.20 -16.01
C GLU A 284 2.31 3.52 -16.03
N ASP A 285 1.43 2.52 -15.97
CA ASP A 285 -0.02 2.72 -16.16
C ASP A 285 -0.75 3.12 -14.86
N THR A 286 -0.89 4.43 -14.63
CA THR A 286 -1.56 5.05 -13.46
C THR A 286 -2.94 4.49 -13.11
N ARG A 287 -3.64 3.81 -14.03
CA ARG A 287 -5.00 3.27 -13.80
C ARG A 287 -5.06 2.05 -12.89
N ARG A 288 -3.99 1.23 -12.81
CA ARG A 288 -3.91 0.12 -11.85
C ARG A 288 -3.63 0.59 -10.40
N TYR A 289 -3.30 1.87 -10.22
CA TYR A 289 -2.86 2.46 -8.95
C TYR A 289 -3.94 3.29 -8.26
N ASP A 290 -5.07 3.56 -8.94
CA ASP A 290 -6.24 4.15 -8.29
C ASP A 290 -6.94 3.07 -7.49
N LEU A 291 -6.43 2.83 -6.28
CA LEU A 291 -6.99 1.88 -5.31
C LEU A 291 -8.46 2.23 -5.00
N GLY A 292 -8.92 3.47 -5.21
CA GLY A 292 -10.33 3.85 -5.10
C GLY A 292 -11.24 3.23 -6.17
N GLN A 293 -10.67 2.80 -7.31
CA GLN A 293 -11.39 2.09 -8.37
C GLN A 293 -11.20 0.57 -8.31
N ASN A 294 -10.34 0.07 -7.43
CA ASN A 294 -10.14 -1.37 -7.25
C ASN A 294 -11.34 -2.01 -6.55
N ASN A 295 -11.89 -3.08 -7.12
CA ASN A 295 -13.09 -3.75 -6.58
C ASN A 295 -12.87 -4.27 -5.16
N SER A 296 -11.74 -4.93 -4.88
CA SER A 296 -11.43 -5.45 -3.54
C SER A 296 -11.34 -4.33 -2.49
N ILE A 297 -10.74 -3.19 -2.84
CA ILE A 297 -10.72 -2.02 -1.95
C ILE A 297 -12.12 -1.46 -1.73
N ARG A 298 -12.94 -1.35 -2.78
CA ARG A 298 -14.32 -0.88 -2.66
C ARG A 298 -15.17 -1.80 -1.78
N GLU A 299 -14.96 -3.12 -1.87
CA GLU A 299 -15.57 -4.10 -0.98
C GLU A 299 -15.12 -3.91 0.47
N ILE A 300 -13.81 -3.76 0.71
CA ILE A 300 -13.27 -3.49 2.05
C ILE A 300 -13.85 -2.20 2.64
N GLU A 301 -13.92 -1.12 1.87
CA GLU A 301 -14.47 0.16 2.33
C GLU A 301 -15.97 0.08 2.58
N ALA A 302 -16.72 -0.70 1.79
CA ALA A 302 -18.13 -0.95 2.08
C ALA A 302 -18.32 -1.68 3.42
N VAL A 303 -17.47 -2.66 3.73
CA VAL A 303 -17.45 -3.30 5.05
C VAL A 303 -17.12 -2.28 6.14
N ARG A 304 -16.07 -1.48 5.98
CA ARG A 304 -15.66 -0.49 6.99
C ARG A 304 -16.74 0.56 7.26
N ALA A 305 -17.44 1.02 6.22
CA ALA A 305 -18.58 1.91 6.37
C ALA A 305 -19.71 1.25 7.20
N HIS A 306 -19.99 -0.02 6.95
CA HIS A 306 -20.98 -0.78 7.74
C HIS A 306 -20.54 -0.97 9.20
N VAL A 307 -19.27 -1.31 9.41
CA VAL A 307 -18.64 -1.45 10.73
C VAL A 307 -18.69 -0.14 11.50
N PHE A 308 -18.47 0.99 10.84
CA PHE A 308 -18.61 2.32 11.44
C PHE A 308 -20.01 2.53 12.00
N HIS A 309 -21.07 2.21 11.24
CA HIS A 309 -22.44 2.33 11.72
C HIS A 309 -22.74 1.40 12.92
N LEU A 310 -22.25 0.16 12.87
CA LEU A 310 -22.39 -0.78 13.98
C LEU A 310 -21.65 -0.29 15.23
N ARG A 311 -20.43 0.25 15.08
CA ARG A 311 -19.65 0.84 16.16
C ARG A 311 -20.38 2.00 16.83
N GLU A 312 -20.91 2.95 16.04
CA GLU A 312 -21.71 4.06 16.55
C GLU A 312 -22.99 3.57 17.24
N GLY A 313 -23.60 2.50 16.73
CA GLY A 313 -24.69 1.79 17.40
C GLY A 313 -24.26 1.25 18.77
N VAL A 314 -23.16 0.49 18.82
CA VAL A 314 -22.62 -0.10 20.06
C VAL A 314 -22.32 0.98 21.09
N LEU A 315 -21.61 2.05 20.72
CA LEU A 315 -21.23 3.11 21.66
C LEU A 315 -22.46 3.85 22.22
N ARG A 316 -23.47 4.12 21.38
CA ARG A 316 -24.73 4.75 21.83
C ARG A 316 -25.50 3.86 22.81
N HIS A 317 -25.70 2.58 22.51
CA HIS A 317 -26.41 1.67 23.41
C HIS A 317 -25.62 1.41 24.70
N CYS A 318 -24.28 1.45 24.63
CA CYS A 318 -23.44 1.39 25.83
C CYS A 318 -23.70 2.56 26.78
N MET A 319 -23.80 3.79 26.26
CA MET A 319 -24.13 4.96 27.07
C MET A 319 -25.53 4.86 27.70
N LEU A 320 -26.49 4.25 26.99
CA LEU A 320 -27.87 4.08 27.46
C LEU A 320 -28.06 2.88 28.39
N GLY A 321 -27.03 2.04 28.58
CA GLY A 321 -27.12 0.81 29.37
C GLY A 321 -27.99 -0.28 28.74
N ASP A 322 -28.32 -0.18 27.46
CA ASP A 322 -29.19 -1.11 26.75
C ASP A 322 -28.39 -2.31 26.19
N LEU A 323 -28.82 -3.52 26.55
CA LEU A 323 -28.24 -4.80 26.14
C LEU A 323 -29.02 -5.48 24.99
N SER A 324 -30.04 -4.81 24.45
CA SER A 324 -30.90 -5.32 23.38
C SER A 324 -30.19 -5.34 22.01
N PHE A 325 -29.28 -4.39 21.77
CA PHE A 325 -28.50 -4.30 20.55
C PHE A 325 -27.37 -5.33 20.53
N ARG A 326 -27.50 -6.37 19.68
CA ARG A 326 -26.56 -7.51 19.60
C ARG A 326 -25.98 -7.68 18.19
N PRO A 327 -25.06 -6.79 17.76
CA PRO A 327 -24.49 -6.83 16.41
C PRO A 327 -23.43 -7.93 16.22
N LYS A 328 -23.16 -8.77 17.22
CA LYS A 328 -22.04 -9.72 17.20
C LYS A 328 -22.12 -10.72 16.04
N ALA A 329 -23.30 -11.26 15.73
CA ALA A 329 -23.50 -12.18 14.61
C ALA A 329 -23.23 -11.48 13.26
N GLU A 330 -23.65 -10.22 13.14
CA GLU A 330 -23.42 -9.40 11.96
C GLU A 330 -21.93 -9.08 11.79
N LEU A 331 -21.24 -8.68 12.86
CA LEU A 331 -19.79 -8.46 12.87
C LEU A 331 -19.01 -9.73 12.47
N GLN A 332 -19.44 -10.92 12.92
CA GLN A 332 -18.86 -12.20 12.50
C GLN A 332 -19.09 -12.50 11.02
N SER A 333 -20.25 -12.16 10.48
CA SER A 333 -20.51 -12.24 9.04
C SER A 333 -19.59 -11.32 8.24
N LEU A 334 -19.29 -10.12 8.74
CA LEU A 334 -18.37 -9.18 8.09
C LEU A 334 -16.93 -9.68 8.09
N LEU A 335 -16.47 -10.32 9.18
CA LEU A 335 -15.16 -11.01 9.18
C LEU A 335 -15.09 -12.09 8.10
N THR A 336 -16.13 -12.92 8.03
CA THR A 336 -16.21 -13.98 7.02
C THR A 336 -16.20 -13.41 5.59
N HIS A 337 -16.84 -12.26 5.38
CA HIS A 337 -16.80 -11.56 4.10
C HIS A 337 -15.40 -11.00 3.80
N LEU A 338 -14.74 -10.37 4.77
CA LEU A 338 -13.37 -9.88 4.62
C LEU A 338 -12.39 -11.02 4.25
N ASP A 339 -12.53 -12.20 4.84
CA ASP A 339 -11.69 -13.37 4.52
C ASP A 339 -11.84 -13.83 3.05
N GLN A 340 -12.99 -13.56 2.42
CA GLN A 340 -13.28 -13.90 1.03
C GLN A 340 -12.80 -12.86 0.02
N VAL A 341 -12.44 -11.65 0.48
CA VAL A 341 -11.96 -10.58 -0.42
C VAL A 341 -10.64 -11.02 -1.05
N ASP A 342 -10.62 -11.03 -2.39
CA ASP A 342 -9.40 -11.32 -3.16
C ASP A 342 -8.39 -10.18 -2.96
N THR A 343 -7.34 -10.46 -2.19
CA THR A 343 -6.25 -9.50 -2.01
C THR A 343 -5.26 -9.53 -3.16
N ALA A 344 -5.37 -10.51 -4.05
CA ALA A 344 -4.31 -10.94 -4.94
C ALA A 344 -2.98 -11.05 -4.16
N LYS A 345 -1.86 -10.81 -4.84
CA LYS A 345 -0.55 -10.57 -4.22
C LYS A 345 -0.33 -9.07 -3.90
N ASN A 346 -1.40 -8.27 -3.77
CA ASN A 346 -1.30 -6.83 -3.58
C ASN A 346 -1.15 -6.48 -2.09
N PRO A 347 0.02 -5.96 -1.65
CA PRO A 347 0.28 -5.70 -0.23
C PRO A 347 -0.64 -4.62 0.35
N CYS A 348 -1.05 -3.65 -0.45
CA CYS A 348 -1.95 -2.59 -0.01
C CYS A 348 -3.37 -3.11 0.23
N ILE A 349 -3.87 -4.03 -0.60
CA ILE A 349 -5.18 -4.66 -0.39
C ILE A 349 -5.12 -5.59 0.83
N ARG A 350 -4.02 -6.34 1.02
CA ARG A 350 -3.80 -7.15 2.23
C ARG A 350 -3.81 -6.30 3.50
N GLU A 351 -3.11 -5.17 3.51
CA GLU A 351 -3.08 -4.26 4.65
C GLU A 351 -4.45 -3.61 4.89
N ALA A 352 -5.13 -3.13 3.85
CA ALA A 352 -6.49 -2.59 3.98
C ALA A 352 -7.46 -3.62 4.59
N ARG A 353 -7.42 -4.87 4.11
CA ARG A 353 -8.19 -5.98 4.70
C ARG A 353 -7.80 -6.22 6.15
N ARG A 354 -6.50 -6.29 6.46
CA ARG A 354 -6.01 -6.48 7.84
C ARG A 354 -6.55 -5.41 8.79
N ARG A 355 -6.51 -4.13 8.38
CA ARG A 355 -7.03 -3.02 9.19
C ARG A 355 -8.53 -3.13 9.42
N ALA A 356 -9.29 -3.48 8.38
CA ALA A 356 -10.73 -3.73 8.50
C ALA A 356 -11.04 -4.90 9.46
N VAL A 357 -10.27 -6.00 9.39
CA VAL A 357 -10.40 -7.13 10.31
C VAL A 357 -10.12 -6.70 11.75
N VAL A 358 -9.06 -5.93 11.99
CA VAL A 358 -8.71 -5.42 13.33
C VAL A 358 -9.81 -4.48 13.87
N GLU A 359 -10.42 -3.64 13.02
CA GLU A 359 -11.56 -2.80 13.41
C GLU A 359 -12.77 -3.64 13.86
N VAL A 360 -13.15 -4.66 13.11
CA VAL A 360 -14.25 -5.56 13.48
C VAL A 360 -13.93 -6.32 14.76
N GLN A 361 -12.72 -6.86 14.88
CA GLN A 361 -12.29 -7.62 16.05
C GLN A 361 -12.23 -6.75 17.31
N ALA A 362 -11.86 -5.48 17.20
CA ALA A 362 -11.88 -4.54 18.32
C ALA A 362 -13.31 -4.34 18.87
N ILE A 363 -14.34 -4.32 18.02
CA ILE A 363 -15.74 -4.22 18.47
C ILE A 363 -16.22 -5.53 19.08
N ILE A 364 -15.90 -6.68 18.47
CA ILE A 364 -16.29 -7.99 19.01
C ILE A 364 -15.67 -8.22 20.40
N THR A 365 -14.37 -7.94 20.54
CA THR A 365 -13.67 -8.11 21.82
C THR A 365 -14.21 -7.20 22.92
N PHE A 366 -14.62 -5.97 22.56
CA PHE A 366 -15.31 -5.06 23.47
C PHE A 366 -16.65 -5.64 23.96
N LEU A 367 -17.48 -6.14 23.04
CA LEU A 367 -18.76 -6.76 23.38
C LEU A 367 -18.57 -8.00 24.26
N ASP A 368 -17.59 -8.84 23.94
CA ASP A 368 -17.26 -10.05 24.70
C ASP A 368 -16.85 -9.73 26.13
N LEU A 369 -16.02 -8.70 26.30
CA LEU A 369 -15.61 -8.25 27.63
C LEU A 369 -16.81 -7.71 28.42
N ARG A 370 -17.66 -6.89 27.80
CA ARG A 370 -18.87 -6.38 28.46
C ARG A 370 -19.82 -7.48 28.89
N GLU A 371 -20.03 -8.49 28.04
CA GLU A 371 -20.83 -9.67 28.39
C GLU A 371 -20.20 -10.45 29.56
N ALA A 372 -18.88 -10.65 29.55
CA ALA A 372 -18.17 -11.33 30.62
C ALA A 372 -18.28 -10.57 31.96
N LEU A 373 -18.12 -9.25 31.93
CA LEU A 373 -18.28 -8.37 33.10
C LEU A 373 -19.71 -8.40 33.63
N ALA A 374 -20.73 -8.41 32.75
CA ALA A 374 -22.14 -8.48 33.15
C ALA A 374 -22.53 -9.83 33.74
N ARG A 375 -21.92 -10.93 33.28
CA ARG A 375 -22.14 -12.29 33.81
C ARG A 375 -21.35 -12.57 35.08
N ARG A 376 -20.42 -11.71 35.46
CA ARG A 376 -19.59 -11.89 36.65
C ARG A 376 -20.47 -11.95 37.91
N GLN A 377 -20.29 -13.01 38.69
CA GLN A 377 -20.90 -13.16 40.01
C GLN A 377 -19.83 -12.89 41.07
N PRO A 378 -19.74 -11.68 41.65
CA PRO A 378 -18.74 -11.38 42.66
C PRO A 378 -19.02 -12.20 43.93
N GLY A 379 -18.19 -13.22 44.17
CA GLY A 379 -18.28 -14.13 45.33
C GLY A 379 -17.01 -14.16 46.17
N THR A 380 -16.69 -15.32 46.77
CA THR A 380 -15.44 -15.59 47.52
C THR A 380 -14.24 -15.78 46.57
N GLU A 381 -13.96 -14.77 45.74
CA GLU A 381 -12.81 -14.76 44.84
C GLU A 381 -11.53 -14.37 45.59
N HIS A 382 -10.40 -14.97 45.20
CA HIS A 382 -9.09 -14.59 45.70
C HIS A 382 -8.81 -13.10 45.39
N PRO A 383 -8.15 -12.32 46.28
CA PRO A 383 -7.87 -10.90 46.06
C PRO A 383 -7.15 -10.62 44.73
N ALA A 384 -6.20 -11.48 44.34
CA ALA A 384 -5.48 -11.35 43.08
C ALA A 384 -6.41 -11.53 41.86
N HIS A 385 -7.34 -12.50 41.92
CA HIS A 385 -8.32 -12.71 40.86
C HIS A 385 -9.28 -11.51 40.74
N ARG A 386 -9.72 -10.98 41.88
CA ARG A 386 -10.54 -9.77 41.95
C ARG A 386 -9.83 -8.56 41.35
N ALA A 387 -8.52 -8.42 41.59
CA ALA A 387 -7.71 -7.33 41.03
C ALA A 387 -7.67 -7.37 39.49
N VAL A 388 -7.50 -8.56 38.89
CA VAL A 388 -7.58 -8.73 37.42
C VAL A 388 -8.93 -8.27 36.88
N TRP A 389 -10.03 -8.63 37.54
CA TRP A 389 -11.36 -8.21 37.13
C TRP A 389 -11.60 -6.70 37.26
N LEU A 390 -11.01 -6.04 38.25
CA LEU A 390 -11.07 -4.58 38.36
C LEU A 390 -10.37 -3.91 37.18
N VAL A 391 -9.18 -4.40 36.81
CA VAL A 391 -8.47 -3.91 35.62
C VAL A 391 -9.28 -4.17 34.35
N LEU A 392 -9.88 -5.35 34.20
CA LEU A 392 -10.77 -5.65 33.07
C LEU A 392 -11.96 -4.69 32.98
N GLY A 393 -12.53 -4.27 34.11
CA GLY A 393 -13.53 -3.21 34.15
C GLY A 393 -13.01 -1.89 33.58
N SER A 394 -11.86 -1.43 34.04
CA SER A 394 -11.21 -0.21 33.51
C SER A 394 -10.85 -0.33 32.03
N LEU A 395 -10.38 -1.49 31.58
CA LEU A 395 -10.08 -1.74 30.16
C LEU A 395 -11.32 -1.70 29.27
N SER A 396 -12.49 -2.12 29.77
CA SER A 396 -13.76 -1.95 29.05
C SER A 396 -14.06 -0.48 28.78
N ASP A 397 -13.91 0.39 29.78
CA ASP A 397 -14.16 1.83 29.63
C ASP A 397 -13.13 2.51 28.72
N LEU A 398 -11.86 2.10 28.81
CA LEU A 398 -10.79 2.60 27.93
C LEU A 398 -10.98 2.13 26.49
N GLN A 399 -11.45 0.91 26.27
CA GLN A 399 -11.77 0.42 24.93
C GLN A 399 -12.94 1.16 24.30
N ALA A 400 -13.97 1.51 25.08
CA ALA A 400 -15.06 2.35 24.58
C ALA A 400 -14.53 3.73 24.11
N GLN A 401 -13.61 4.32 24.87
CA GLN A 401 -12.93 5.56 24.47
C GLN A 401 -12.08 5.38 23.20
N ALA A 402 -11.32 4.28 23.09
CA ALA A 402 -10.53 3.96 21.90
C ALA A 402 -11.42 3.74 20.66
N LEU A 403 -12.55 3.04 20.80
CA LEU A 403 -13.53 2.85 19.74
C LEU A 403 -14.17 4.18 19.30
N GLY A 404 -14.39 5.12 20.21
CA GLY A 404 -14.90 6.46 19.91
C GLY A 404 -13.84 7.49 19.51
N PHE A 405 -12.55 7.16 19.57
CA PHE A 405 -11.46 8.11 19.32
C PHE A 405 -11.35 8.49 17.84
N ASP A 406 -11.39 9.79 17.50
CA ASP A 406 -11.31 10.26 16.10
C ASP A 406 -10.21 11.32 15.88
N GLY A 407 -9.26 11.39 16.82
CA GLY A 407 -8.14 12.34 16.80
C GLY A 407 -6.87 11.78 16.16
N LYS A 408 -5.79 12.55 16.26
CA LYS A 408 -4.44 12.17 15.80
C LYS A 408 -3.53 11.75 16.96
N ARG A 409 -2.50 10.95 16.67
CA ARG A 409 -1.49 10.50 17.66
C ARG A 409 -0.80 11.65 18.42
N VAL A 410 -0.66 12.82 17.79
CA VAL A 410 -0.02 14.01 18.39
C VAL A 410 -0.92 14.74 19.38
N GLU A 411 -2.19 14.40 19.46
CA GLU A 411 -3.14 15.07 20.34
C GLU A 411 -3.01 14.58 21.79
N LYS A 412 -3.23 15.49 22.73
CA LYS A 412 -3.21 15.18 24.17
C LYS A 412 -4.21 14.08 24.55
N SER A 413 -5.33 14.02 23.85
CA SER A 413 -6.38 13.00 24.02
C SER A 413 -5.86 11.59 23.73
N TYR A 414 -5.07 11.42 22.66
CA TYR A 414 -4.42 10.15 22.35
C TYR A 414 -3.39 9.79 23.44
N MET A 415 -2.48 10.71 23.75
CA MET A 415 -1.41 10.48 24.74
C MET A 415 -1.98 10.09 26.11
N MET A 416 -3.07 10.73 26.52
CA MET A 416 -3.76 10.40 27.76
C MET A 416 -4.34 8.98 27.74
N LEU A 417 -4.95 8.57 26.63
CA LEU A 417 -5.53 7.24 26.49
C LEU A 417 -4.45 6.14 26.49
N GLU A 418 -3.34 6.38 25.78
CA GLU A 418 -2.14 5.53 25.78
C GLU A 418 -1.54 5.41 27.19
N GLU A 419 -1.42 6.52 27.93
CA GLU A 419 -0.93 6.52 29.30
C GLU A 419 -1.84 5.72 30.24
N LEU A 420 -3.17 5.89 30.14
CA LEU A 420 -4.14 5.16 30.97
C LEU A 420 -4.11 3.65 30.69
N LEU A 421 -3.97 3.24 29.42
CA LEU A 421 -3.80 1.83 29.04
C LEU A 421 -2.48 1.26 29.57
N THR A 422 -1.40 2.04 29.50
CA THR A 422 -0.09 1.66 30.06
C THR A 422 -0.17 1.48 31.58
N LYS A 423 -0.91 2.34 32.28
CA LYS A 423 -1.16 2.17 33.73
C LYS A 423 -1.91 0.86 34.03
N GLN A 424 -2.84 0.42 33.18
CA GLN A 424 -3.50 -0.87 33.36
C GLN A 424 -2.54 -2.06 33.18
N LEU A 425 -1.59 -1.98 32.24
CA LEU A 425 -0.55 -2.99 32.10
C LEU A 425 0.32 -3.10 33.37
N LEU A 426 0.77 -1.96 33.90
CA LEU A 426 1.53 -1.92 35.15
C LEU A 426 0.73 -2.47 36.35
N ALA A 427 -0.58 -2.17 36.40
CA ALA A 427 -1.47 -2.72 37.41
C ALA A 427 -1.60 -4.25 37.31
N LEU A 428 -1.66 -4.80 36.10
CA LEU A 428 -1.66 -6.25 35.87
C LEU A 428 -0.34 -6.90 36.27
N ASP A 429 0.79 -6.27 35.95
CA ASP A 429 2.13 -6.77 36.32
C ASP A 429 2.32 -6.85 37.84
N ALA A 430 1.70 -5.91 38.58
CA ALA A 430 1.70 -5.91 40.03
C ALA A 430 0.81 -6.99 40.68
N VAL A 431 -0.07 -7.66 39.91
CA VAL A 431 -0.90 -8.76 40.44
C VAL A 431 -0.04 -10.01 40.62
N ASP A 432 0.20 -10.39 41.88
CA ASP A 432 0.80 -11.68 42.25
C ASP A 432 -0.28 -12.78 42.31
N PRO A 433 -0.26 -13.77 41.39
CA PRO A 433 -1.22 -14.85 41.37
C PRO A 433 -0.99 -15.90 42.47
N GLN A 434 0.11 -15.84 43.24
CA GLN A 434 0.42 -16.76 44.35
C GLN A 434 0.29 -18.25 44.00
N GLY A 435 0.59 -18.61 42.74
CA GLY A 435 0.50 -19.99 42.25
C GLY A 435 -0.87 -20.41 41.71
N ASP A 436 -1.93 -19.59 41.81
CA ASP A 436 -3.23 -19.90 41.20
C ASP A 436 -3.17 -19.78 39.67
N GLU A 437 -3.25 -20.93 38.99
CA GLU A 437 -3.23 -21.01 37.53
C GLU A 437 -4.39 -20.26 36.88
N THR A 438 -5.56 -20.21 37.53
CA THR A 438 -6.73 -19.49 37.01
C THR A 438 -6.45 -18.00 36.93
N THR A 439 -5.89 -17.42 38.00
CA THR A 439 -5.48 -16.02 38.04
C THR A 439 -4.31 -15.73 37.10
N LYS A 440 -3.34 -16.65 36.95
CA LYS A 440 -2.25 -16.50 35.95
C LYS A 440 -2.81 -16.39 34.53
N MET A 441 -3.71 -17.28 34.15
CA MET A 441 -4.35 -17.27 32.83
C MET A 441 -5.19 -16.01 32.62
N ALA A 442 -6.01 -15.63 33.61
CA ALA A 442 -6.83 -14.42 33.55
C ALA A 442 -5.97 -13.16 33.40
N ARG A 443 -4.89 -13.02 34.17
CA ARG A 443 -3.93 -11.92 34.06
C ARG A 443 -3.29 -11.87 32.67
N LYS A 444 -2.81 -13.02 32.15
CA LYS A 444 -2.22 -13.10 30.81
C LYS A 444 -3.21 -12.67 29.73
N GLN A 445 -4.48 -13.06 29.86
CA GLN A 445 -5.52 -12.66 28.93
C GLN A 445 -5.83 -11.17 29.02
N ALA A 446 -5.86 -10.59 30.23
CA ALA A 446 -6.04 -9.16 30.43
C ALA A 446 -4.88 -8.33 29.86
N VAL A 447 -3.63 -8.81 29.98
CA VAL A 447 -2.45 -8.16 29.36
C VAL A 447 -2.59 -8.14 27.84
N LYS A 448 -2.92 -9.29 27.23
CA LYS A 448 -3.18 -9.36 25.78
C LYS A 448 -4.30 -8.42 25.36
N PHE A 449 -5.35 -8.30 26.17
CA PHE A 449 -6.47 -7.41 25.90
C PHE A 449 -6.04 -5.94 25.89
N ALA A 450 -5.29 -5.50 26.91
CA ALA A 450 -4.74 -4.15 26.97
C ALA A 450 -3.82 -3.84 25.78
N GLN A 451 -2.94 -4.77 25.42
CA GLN A 451 -2.08 -4.66 24.23
C GLN A 451 -2.88 -4.57 22.94
N ASN A 452 -3.97 -5.33 22.81
CA ASN A 452 -4.85 -5.25 21.64
C ASN A 452 -5.54 -3.88 21.52
N ILE A 453 -5.94 -3.26 22.64
CA ILE A 453 -6.50 -1.90 22.63
C ILE A 453 -5.46 -0.89 22.18
N LEU A 454 -4.22 -0.97 22.69
CA LEU A 454 -3.11 -0.12 22.26
C LEU A 454 -2.82 -0.28 20.76
N ASN A 455 -2.69 -1.52 20.28
CA ASN A 455 -2.44 -1.80 18.86
C ASN A 455 -3.57 -1.28 17.96
N TYR A 456 -4.82 -1.41 18.40
CA TYR A 456 -5.98 -0.86 17.69
C TYR A 456 -5.94 0.68 17.66
N LEU A 457 -5.66 1.32 18.78
CA LEU A 457 -5.57 2.77 18.88
C LEU A 457 -4.45 3.33 17.98
N ASP A 458 -3.30 2.66 17.96
CA ASP A 458 -2.18 2.99 17.09
C ASP A 458 -2.58 2.86 15.62
N MET A 459 -3.13 1.72 15.23
CA MET A 459 -3.60 1.48 13.86
C MET A 459 -4.66 2.50 13.43
N LYS A 460 -5.61 2.83 14.31
CA LYS A 460 -6.71 3.75 14.00
C LYS A 460 -6.22 5.18 13.75
N THR A 461 -5.18 5.59 14.48
CA THR A 461 -4.60 6.95 14.38
C THR A 461 -3.47 7.08 13.36
N ASP A 462 -2.99 5.93 12.88
CA ASP A 462 -2.05 5.82 11.80
C ASP A 462 -2.82 5.99 10.48
N GLY A 463 -2.89 7.23 9.98
CA GLY A 463 -3.66 7.61 8.80
C GLY A 463 -3.28 6.78 7.58
N TRP A 464 -4.06 5.73 7.31
CA TRP A 464 -3.92 4.89 6.12
C TRP A 464 -4.75 5.50 5.00
N GLU A 465 -4.10 5.79 3.88
CA GLU A 465 -4.73 6.33 2.69
C GLU A 465 -4.26 5.57 1.45
N TYR A 466 -5.20 5.33 0.52
CA TYR A 466 -5.08 4.44 -0.64
C TYR A 466 -4.09 4.86 -1.71
#